data_AF-A0A7R9P218-F1
#
_entry.id   AF-A0A7R9P218-F1
#
_cell.length_a   1.000
_cell.length_b   1.000
_cell.length_c   1.000
_cell.angle_alpha   90.00
_cell.angle_beta   90.00
_cell.angle_gamma   90.00
#
_symmetry.space_group_name_H-M   'P 1'
#
loop_
_entity.id
_entity.type
_entity.pdbx_description
1 polymer ?
#
loop_
_entity_poly.entity_id
_entity_poly.type
_entity_poly.pdbx_seq_one_letter_code
_entity_poly.pdbx_strand_id
1 'polypeptide(L)'
;MCTDSYNLPGTNYTIQKGDVVIIPSVGLHHDPKYFPNPDKFDPERFSEENKNLRPKYTYLPFGEGPRICIGMRFGLMQAKVGLVGLLSRHKFSVCEKTPIPMVYDPVALFMTAKNGVHLTIIKLINDVIDVPAILRIILEARYPRPFSVTIGSFFYTRPGFKPDHPDYCITFYSESDALDHVATER
;
A
#
# COMPACT_ATOMS: atom_id res chain seq x y z
N MET A 1 -2.08 26.99 1.02
CA MET A 1 -2.76 28.29 1.06
C MET A 1 -2.46 29.01 -0.24
N CYS A 2 -3.47 29.58 -0.90
CA CYS A 2 -3.28 30.34 -2.14
C CYS A 2 -2.48 31.61 -1.86
N THR A 3 -1.42 31.83 -2.64
CA THR A 3 -0.54 33.01 -2.50
C THR A 3 -1.15 34.25 -3.15
N ASP A 4 -1.98 34.04 -4.17
CA ASP A 4 -2.62 35.06 -5.00
C ASP A 4 -4.04 34.62 -5.36
N SER A 5 -4.92 35.58 -5.63
CA SER A 5 -6.29 35.28 -6.07
C SER A 5 -6.29 34.68 -7.48
N TYR A 6 -7.11 33.66 -7.70
CA TYR A 6 -7.14 32.90 -8.95
C TYR A 6 -8.58 32.68 -9.42
N ASN A 7 -8.89 33.12 -10.64
CA ASN A 7 -10.18 32.85 -11.28
C ASN A 7 -10.18 31.43 -11.82
N LEU A 8 -11.08 30.59 -11.32
CA LEU A 8 -11.15 29.19 -11.72
C LEU A 8 -11.75 29.08 -13.14
N PRO A 9 -10.98 28.58 -14.13
CA PRO A 9 -11.43 28.53 -15.51
C PRO A 9 -12.72 27.71 -15.68
N GLY A 10 -13.63 28.18 -16.52
CA GLY A 10 -14.93 27.52 -16.75
C GLY A 10 -15.97 27.75 -15.64
N THR A 11 -15.66 28.59 -14.65
CA THR A 11 -16.60 28.98 -13.59
C THR A 11 -16.56 30.48 -13.35
N ASN A 12 -17.56 31.01 -12.66
CA ASN A 12 -17.58 32.39 -12.17
C ASN A 12 -16.99 32.51 -10.74
N TYR A 13 -16.23 31.51 -10.30
CA TYR A 13 -15.69 31.45 -8.94
C TYR A 13 -14.22 31.89 -8.89
N THR A 14 -13.91 32.76 -7.93
CA THR A 14 -12.55 33.23 -7.65
C THR A 14 -12.09 32.68 -6.32
N ILE A 15 -11.00 31.92 -6.35
CA ILE A 15 -10.29 31.48 -5.15
C ILE A 15 -9.52 32.70 -4.63
N GLN A 16 -9.73 33.07 -3.38
CA GLN A 16 -9.10 34.23 -2.79
C GLN A 16 -7.70 33.91 -2.28
N LYS A 17 -6.84 34.92 -2.26
CA LYS A 17 -5.58 34.86 -1.53
C LYS A 17 -5.86 34.50 -0.07
N GLY A 18 -5.13 33.52 0.46
CA GLY A 18 -5.35 33.00 1.82
C GLY A 18 -6.25 31.76 1.88
N ASP A 19 -6.97 31.41 0.81
CA ASP A 19 -7.81 30.22 0.81
C ASP A 19 -6.99 28.93 0.88
N VAL A 20 -7.55 27.91 1.51
CA VAL A 20 -7.00 26.55 1.52
C VAL A 20 -7.80 25.70 0.55
N VAL A 21 -7.15 25.26 -0.52
CA VAL A 21 -7.73 24.34 -1.50
C VAL A 21 -7.38 22.92 -1.12
N ILE A 22 -8.40 22.07 -0.97
CA ILE A 22 -8.24 20.65 -0.66
C ILE A 22 -8.81 19.84 -1.82
N ILE A 23 -8.03 18.89 -2.33
CA ILE A 23 -8.49 17.92 -3.33
C ILE A 23 -8.93 16.65 -2.57
N PRO A 24 -10.22 16.29 -2.56
CA PRO A 24 -10.71 15.13 -1.82
C PRO A 24 -10.39 13.84 -2.58
N SER A 25 -9.12 13.43 -2.61
CA SER A 25 -8.64 12.25 -3.35
C SER A 25 -9.40 10.97 -2.97
N VAL A 26 -9.66 10.76 -1.68
CA VAL A 26 -10.42 9.61 -1.18
C VAL A 26 -11.83 9.57 -1.76
N GLY A 27 -12.54 10.69 -1.72
CA GLY A 27 -13.89 10.80 -2.29
C GLY A 27 -13.87 10.60 -3.80
N LEU A 28 -12.86 11.12 -4.49
CA LEU A 28 -12.70 10.94 -5.93
C LEU A 28 -12.44 9.48 -6.31
N HIS A 29 -11.65 8.75 -5.51
CA HIS A 29 -11.36 7.32 -5.75
C HIS A 29 -12.56 6.42 -5.45
N HIS A 30 -13.53 6.90 -4.65
CA HIS A 30 -14.77 6.19 -4.33
C HIS A 30 -16.00 6.75 -5.07
N ASP A 31 -15.80 7.66 -6.04
CA ASP A 31 -16.92 8.20 -6.81
C ASP A 31 -17.40 7.15 -7.84
N PRO A 32 -18.64 6.63 -7.75
CA PRO A 32 -19.15 5.62 -8.66
C PRO A 32 -19.23 6.10 -10.12
N LYS A 33 -19.20 7.42 -10.36
CA LYS A 33 -19.11 8.00 -11.70
C LYS A 33 -17.83 7.59 -12.43
N TYR A 34 -16.72 7.44 -11.71
CA TYR A 34 -15.42 7.08 -12.30
C TYR A 34 -15.01 5.64 -11.95
N PHE A 35 -15.54 5.11 -10.84
CA PHE A 35 -15.15 3.84 -10.25
C PHE A 35 -16.40 3.00 -9.95
N PRO A 36 -16.97 2.29 -10.95
CA PRO A 36 -18.18 1.49 -10.75
C PRO A 36 -18.01 0.47 -9.62
N ASN A 37 -18.97 0.38 -8.70
CA ASN A 37 -18.85 -0.41 -7.46
C ASN A 37 -17.55 -0.09 -6.70
N PRO A 38 -17.39 1.15 -6.19
CA PRO A 38 -16.13 1.63 -5.61
C PRO A 38 -15.69 0.84 -4.39
N ASP A 39 -16.64 0.31 -3.60
CA ASP A 39 -16.35 -0.46 -2.39
C ASP A 39 -15.91 -1.91 -2.67
N LYS A 40 -16.01 -2.37 -3.93
CA LYS A 40 -15.57 -3.71 -4.33
C LYS A 40 -14.10 -3.66 -4.73
N PHE A 41 -13.28 -4.46 -4.06
CA PHE A 41 -11.90 -4.70 -4.48
C PHE A 41 -11.88 -5.43 -5.83
N ASP A 42 -11.45 -4.73 -6.88
CA ASP A 42 -11.37 -5.22 -8.25
C ASP A 42 -10.03 -4.84 -8.89
N PRO A 43 -9.05 -5.76 -8.92
CA PRO A 43 -7.73 -5.52 -9.50
C PRO A 43 -7.77 -5.18 -11.00
N GLU A 44 -8.73 -5.74 -11.74
CA GLU A 44 -8.84 -5.57 -13.20
C GLU A 44 -9.16 -4.13 -13.59
N ARG A 45 -9.69 -3.34 -12.65
CA ARG A 45 -9.88 -1.88 -12.83
C ARG A 45 -8.58 -1.15 -13.15
N PHE A 46 -7.44 -1.73 -12.80
CA PHE A 46 -6.10 -1.20 -13.06
C PHE A 46 -5.34 -1.99 -14.14
N SER A 47 -6.05 -2.74 -14.99
CA SER A 47 -5.48 -3.25 -16.24
C SER A 47 -5.05 -2.08 -17.14
N GLU A 48 -4.11 -2.33 -18.07
CA GLU A 48 -3.63 -1.28 -18.98
C GLU A 48 -4.77 -0.71 -19.84
N GLU A 49 -5.69 -1.57 -20.29
CA GLU A 49 -6.89 -1.16 -21.02
C GLU A 49 -7.78 -0.22 -20.20
N ASN A 50 -8.15 -0.62 -18.97
CA ASN A 50 -9.05 0.15 -18.11
C ASN A 50 -8.41 1.45 -17.60
N LYS A 51 -7.10 1.48 -17.40
CA LYS A 51 -6.36 2.70 -17.07
C LYS A 51 -6.46 3.72 -18.20
N ASN A 52 -6.33 3.29 -19.45
CA ASN A 52 -6.36 4.18 -20.61
C ASN A 52 -7.74 4.80 -20.85
N LEU A 53 -8.81 4.09 -20.47
CA LEU A 53 -10.19 4.59 -20.56
C LEU A 53 -10.54 5.57 -19.43
N ARG A 54 -9.77 5.59 -18.34
CA ARG A 54 -10.06 6.38 -17.15
C ARG A 54 -9.78 7.86 -17.40
N PRO A 55 -10.71 8.77 -17.03
CA PRO A 55 -10.44 10.20 -17.14
C PRO A 55 -9.21 10.62 -16.32
N LYS A 56 -8.39 11.50 -16.90
CA LYS A 56 -7.20 12.02 -16.24
C LYS A 56 -7.56 12.68 -14.90
N TYR A 57 -6.63 12.60 -13.95
CA TYR A 57 -6.75 13.21 -12.61
C TYR A 57 -7.87 12.66 -11.72
N THR A 58 -8.47 11.50 -12.05
CA THR A 58 -9.45 10.81 -11.19
C THR A 58 -8.81 9.82 -10.22
N TYR A 59 -7.58 9.38 -10.50
CA TYR A 59 -6.81 8.50 -9.63
C TYR A 59 -5.49 9.18 -9.25
N LEU A 60 -5.37 9.55 -7.98
CA LEU A 60 -4.33 10.42 -7.43
C LEU A 60 -3.72 9.86 -6.13
N PRO A 61 -3.25 8.60 -6.09
CA PRO A 61 -2.70 8.00 -4.87
C PRO A 61 -1.38 8.64 -4.42
N PHE A 62 -0.67 9.30 -5.33
CA PHE A 62 0.62 9.97 -5.07
C PHE A 62 0.56 11.48 -5.36
N GLY A 63 -0.64 12.04 -5.56
CA GLY A 63 -0.83 13.37 -6.10
C GLY A 63 -0.46 13.47 -7.59
N GLU A 64 -0.31 14.69 -8.09
CA GLU A 64 0.05 14.99 -9.46
C GLU A 64 0.66 16.39 -9.57
N GLY A 65 1.36 16.69 -10.66
CA GLY A 65 1.95 18.01 -10.94
C GLY A 65 3.28 18.26 -10.19
N PRO A 66 3.72 19.52 -10.02
CA PRO A 66 5.05 19.85 -9.49
C PRO A 66 5.31 19.39 -8.04
N ARG A 67 4.24 19.03 -7.31
CA ARG A 67 4.29 18.55 -5.92
C ARG A 67 3.90 17.07 -5.81
N ILE A 68 3.95 16.32 -6.92
CA ILE A 68 3.76 14.87 -6.92
C ILE A 68 4.76 14.19 -5.96
N CYS A 69 4.34 13.12 -5.30
CA CYS A 69 5.17 12.39 -4.35
C CYS A 69 6.46 11.89 -5.03
N ILE A 70 7.60 12.41 -4.57
CA ILE A 70 8.94 11.99 -5.03
C ILE A 70 9.22 10.51 -4.72
N GLY A 71 8.57 9.96 -3.68
CA GLY A 71 8.70 8.58 -3.24
C GLY A 71 7.88 7.57 -4.04
N MET A 72 7.07 7.99 -5.03
CA MET A 72 6.16 7.10 -5.77
C MET A 72 6.83 5.82 -6.28
N ARG A 73 7.97 5.96 -6.97
CA ARG A 73 8.67 4.81 -7.57
C ARG A 73 9.20 3.85 -6.50
N PHE A 74 9.76 4.40 -5.43
CA PHE A 74 10.30 3.62 -4.32
C PHE A 74 9.19 2.91 -3.54
N GLY A 75 8.12 3.63 -3.19
CA GLY A 75 6.97 3.06 -2.48
C GLY A 75 6.30 1.93 -3.26
N LEU A 76 6.10 2.10 -4.57
CA LEU A 76 5.56 1.03 -5.42
C LEU A 76 6.48 -0.19 -5.48
N MET A 77 7.80 0.01 -5.53
CA MET A 77 8.76 -1.09 -5.51
C MET A 77 8.70 -1.84 -4.17
N GLN A 78 8.76 -1.12 -3.05
CA GLN A 78 8.70 -1.70 -1.71
C GLN A 78 7.39 -2.48 -1.49
N ALA A 79 6.24 -1.90 -1.87
CA ALA A 79 4.95 -2.55 -1.75
C ALA A 79 4.87 -3.83 -2.59
N LYS A 80 5.34 -3.80 -3.85
CA LYS A 80 5.36 -4.98 -4.72
C LYS A 80 6.26 -6.09 -4.19
N VAL A 81 7.48 -5.75 -3.78
CA VAL A 81 8.44 -6.73 -3.23
C VAL A 81 7.90 -7.33 -1.93
N GLY A 82 7.35 -6.50 -1.04
CA GLY A 82 6.71 -6.96 0.19
C GLY A 82 5.55 -7.90 -0.08
N LEU A 83 4.64 -7.51 -0.99
CA LEU A 83 3.47 -8.32 -1.34
C LEU A 83 3.88 -9.66 -1.96
N VAL A 84 4.80 -9.67 -2.93
CA VAL A 84 5.31 -10.90 -3.54
C VAL A 84 6.00 -11.77 -2.49
N GLY A 85 6.82 -11.20 -1.62
CA GLY A 85 7.52 -11.94 -0.57
C GLY A 85 6.59 -12.54 0.50
N LEU A 86 5.43 -11.93 0.73
CA LEU A 86 4.40 -12.46 1.63
C LEU A 86 3.58 -13.56 0.92
N LEU A 87 3.01 -13.25 -0.23
CA LEU A 87 2.10 -14.15 -0.97
C LEU A 87 2.80 -15.37 -1.56
N SER A 88 4.12 -15.32 -1.80
CA SER A 88 4.88 -16.47 -2.30
C SER A 88 5.06 -17.58 -1.27
N ARG A 89 4.98 -17.25 0.02
CA ARG A 89 5.29 -18.17 1.14
C ARG A 89 4.12 -18.38 2.08
N HIS A 90 3.09 -17.55 1.99
CA HIS A 90 1.97 -17.57 2.92
C HIS A 90 0.65 -17.39 2.19
N LYS A 91 -0.37 -18.07 2.70
CA LYS A 91 -1.77 -17.83 2.39
C LYS A 91 -2.39 -17.05 3.54
N PHE A 92 -3.19 -16.07 3.19
CA PHE A 92 -3.91 -15.23 4.14
C PHE A 92 -5.40 -15.55 4.09
N SER A 93 -6.05 -15.55 5.25
CA SER A 93 -7.50 -15.69 5.38
C SER A 93 -8.01 -14.80 6.51
N VAL A 94 -9.31 -14.48 6.48
CA VAL A 94 -9.95 -13.68 7.52
C VAL A 94 -10.10 -14.51 8.80
N CYS A 95 -9.97 -13.86 9.96
CA CYS A 95 -10.29 -14.44 11.27
C CYS A 95 -11.53 -13.74 11.85
N GLU A 96 -12.09 -14.27 12.94
CA GLU A 96 -13.24 -13.68 13.65
C GLU A 96 -12.98 -12.22 14.11
N LYS A 97 -11.70 -11.85 14.28
CA LYS A 97 -11.28 -10.49 14.65
C LYS A 97 -11.19 -9.54 13.47
N THR A 98 -11.30 -10.01 12.23
CA THR A 98 -11.21 -9.16 11.04
C THR A 98 -12.51 -8.37 10.87
N PRO A 99 -12.51 -7.02 11.00
CA PRO A 99 -13.72 -6.24 10.77
C PRO A 99 -14.06 -6.22 9.27
N ILE A 100 -15.29 -6.60 8.93
CA ILE A 100 -15.83 -6.54 7.56
C ILE A 100 -17.20 -5.84 7.63
N PRO A 101 -17.36 -4.62 7.08
CA PRO A 101 -16.34 -3.82 6.39
C PRO A 101 -15.24 -3.29 7.33
N MET A 102 -14.09 -2.94 6.75
CA MET A 102 -12.97 -2.38 7.50
C MET A 102 -13.34 -1.00 8.06
N VAL A 103 -13.00 -0.76 9.33
CA VAL A 103 -13.22 0.53 10.00
C VAL A 103 -11.92 1.31 10.02
N TYR A 104 -11.92 2.47 9.37
CA TYR A 104 -10.76 3.36 9.33
C TYR A 104 -10.61 4.17 10.61
N ASP A 105 -9.36 4.48 10.96
CA ASP A 105 -9.07 5.44 12.01
C ASP A 105 -9.35 6.88 11.52
N PRO A 106 -10.26 7.63 12.16
CA PRO A 106 -10.59 8.99 11.74
C PRO A 106 -9.54 10.04 12.13
N VAL A 107 -8.60 9.71 13.03
CA VAL A 107 -7.57 10.65 13.52
C VAL A 107 -6.17 10.32 13.01
N ALA A 108 -5.96 9.15 12.44
CA ALA A 108 -4.67 8.77 11.86
C ALA A 108 -4.29 9.69 10.68
N LEU A 109 -2.99 10.02 10.59
CA LEU A 109 -2.44 10.84 9.51
C LEU A 109 -2.61 10.17 8.14
N PHE A 110 -2.52 8.84 8.11
CA PHE A 110 -2.78 8.02 6.94
C PHE A 110 -4.02 7.18 7.15
N MET A 111 -4.64 6.76 6.06
CA MET A 111 -5.81 5.88 6.11
C MET A 111 -5.38 4.49 6.59
N THR A 112 -5.53 4.24 7.88
CA THR A 112 -5.21 2.97 8.55
C THR A 112 -6.47 2.37 9.16
N ALA A 113 -6.43 1.08 9.47
CA ALA A 113 -7.52 0.43 10.20
C ALA A 113 -7.44 0.80 11.68
N LYS A 114 -8.56 1.22 12.28
CA LYS A 114 -8.64 1.72 13.67
C LYS A 114 -8.05 0.77 14.71
N ASN A 115 -8.13 -0.53 14.48
CA ASN A 115 -7.65 -1.56 15.40
C ASN A 115 -6.59 -2.46 14.74
N GLY A 116 -5.90 -1.97 13.70
CA GLY A 116 -5.02 -2.78 12.88
C GLY A 116 -5.76 -3.78 11.99
N VAL A 117 -4.99 -4.58 11.25
CA VAL A 117 -5.53 -5.61 10.35
C VAL A 117 -5.22 -6.99 10.92
N HIS A 118 -6.27 -7.74 11.24
CA HIS A 118 -6.18 -9.10 11.77
C HIS A 118 -6.40 -10.11 10.65
N LEU A 119 -5.47 -11.04 10.45
CA LEU A 119 -5.57 -12.12 9.47
C LEU A 119 -4.96 -13.41 10.01
N THR A 120 -5.52 -14.56 9.61
CA THR A 120 -4.90 -15.86 9.81
C THR A 120 -3.90 -16.10 8.69
N ILE A 121 -2.67 -16.48 9.06
CA ILE A 121 -1.58 -16.74 8.13
C ILE A 121 -1.23 -18.22 8.14
N ILE A 122 -1.33 -18.85 6.97
CA ILE A 122 -0.96 -20.25 6.75
C ILE A 122 0.32 -20.27 5.93
N LYS A 123 1.39 -20.88 6.45
CA LYS A 123 2.62 -21.07 5.69
C LYS A 123 2.39 -22.09 4.56
N LEU A 124 2.77 -21.73 3.34
CA LEU A 124 2.76 -22.65 2.21
C LEU A 124 3.99 -23.57 2.32
N ILE A 125 3.77 -24.88 2.21
CA ILE A 125 4.83 -25.91 2.28
C ILE A 125 5.64 -26.00 0.97
N ASN A 126 5.35 -25.13 0.00
CA ASN A 126 6.07 -25.12 -1.27
C ASN A 126 7.21 -24.08 -1.22
N ASP A 127 8.44 -24.55 -1.02
CA ASP A 127 9.70 -23.77 -1.15
C ASP A 127 10.01 -23.34 -2.60
N VAL A 128 9.00 -23.13 -3.45
CA VAL A 128 9.18 -23.13 -4.92
C VAL A 128 9.43 -21.73 -5.50
N ILE A 129 9.35 -20.66 -4.70
CA ILE A 129 9.72 -19.32 -5.18
C ILE A 129 10.99 -18.87 -4.46
N ASP A 130 12.13 -19.27 -5.03
CA ASP A 130 13.44 -18.73 -4.70
C ASP A 130 13.48 -17.26 -5.15
N VAL A 131 12.97 -16.36 -4.28
CA VAL A 131 13.02 -14.91 -4.46
C VAL A 131 14.44 -14.43 -4.79
N PRO A 132 15.52 -14.97 -4.17
CA PRO A 132 16.88 -14.75 -4.65
C PRO A 132 17.09 -15.12 -6.12
N ALA A 133 16.60 -16.27 -6.62
CA ALA A 133 16.70 -16.62 -8.04
C ALA A 133 15.91 -15.68 -8.96
N ILE A 134 14.69 -15.28 -8.58
CA ILE A 134 13.90 -14.32 -9.37
C ILE A 134 14.55 -12.94 -9.37
N LEU A 135 15.03 -12.47 -8.21
CA LEU A 135 15.74 -11.21 -8.09
C LEU A 135 17.05 -11.25 -8.89
N ARG A 136 17.74 -12.39 -8.91
CA ARG A 136 18.94 -12.61 -9.72
C ARG A 136 18.63 -12.56 -11.21
N ILE A 137 17.55 -13.18 -11.68
CA ILE A 137 17.08 -13.06 -13.07
C ILE A 137 16.75 -11.60 -13.42
N ILE A 138 16.05 -10.87 -12.55
CA ILE A 138 15.69 -9.46 -12.78
C ILE A 138 16.93 -8.55 -12.78
N LEU A 139 17.90 -8.81 -11.91
CA LEU A 139 19.14 -8.03 -11.84
C LEU A 139 20.07 -8.34 -13.02
N GLU A 140 20.21 -9.61 -13.41
CA GLU A 140 21.00 -10.05 -14.57
C GLU A 140 20.39 -9.54 -15.90
N ALA A 141 19.06 -9.49 -16.01
CA ALA A 141 18.38 -8.95 -17.19
C ALA A 141 18.47 -7.42 -17.31
N ARG A 142 18.68 -6.68 -16.21
CA ARG A 142 18.67 -5.22 -16.17
C ARG A 142 20.05 -4.57 -16.18
N TYR A 143 21.10 -5.28 -15.75
CA TYR A 143 22.47 -4.77 -15.68
C TYR A 143 23.49 -5.83 -16.14
N PRO A 144 23.90 -5.85 -17.43
CA PRO A 144 24.76 -6.91 -18.00
C PRO A 144 26.26 -6.77 -17.63
N ARG A 145 26.60 -6.14 -16.50
CA ARG A 145 28.00 -6.02 -16.03
C ARG A 145 28.20 -6.80 -14.73
N PRO A 146 29.38 -7.43 -14.53
CA PRO A 146 29.65 -8.19 -13.32
C PRO A 146 29.79 -7.23 -12.13
N PHE A 147 28.76 -7.13 -11.31
CA PHE A 147 28.86 -6.58 -9.96
C PHE A 147 28.72 -7.76 -8.99
N SER A 148 29.76 -8.05 -8.22
CA SER A 148 29.71 -9.08 -7.19
C SER A 148 28.84 -8.58 -6.03
N VAL A 149 27.58 -9.00 -5.98
CA VAL A 149 26.75 -8.86 -4.78
C VAL A 149 26.92 -10.13 -3.96
N THR A 150 27.73 -10.05 -2.91
CA THR A 150 27.80 -11.12 -1.90
C THR A 150 26.50 -11.08 -1.10
N ILE A 151 25.52 -11.92 -1.48
CA ILE A 151 24.31 -12.14 -0.68
C ILE A 151 24.74 -12.96 0.53
N GLY A 152 25.03 -12.27 1.63
CA GLY A 152 25.22 -12.91 2.93
C GLY A 152 23.90 -13.54 3.36
N SER A 153 23.91 -14.85 3.58
CA SER A 153 22.81 -15.65 4.09
C SER A 153 22.42 -15.18 5.50
N PHE A 154 21.58 -14.15 5.62
CA PHE A 154 20.94 -13.78 6.88
C PHE A 154 19.70 -14.66 7.09
N PHE A 155 19.92 -15.91 7.50
CA PHE A 155 18.91 -16.67 8.23
C PHE A 155 19.05 -16.29 9.71
N TYR A 156 18.24 -15.33 10.16
CA TYR A 156 18.01 -15.13 11.60
C TYR A 156 16.60 -15.62 11.91
N THR A 157 16.45 -16.93 12.08
CA THR A 157 15.32 -17.46 12.86
C THR A 157 15.58 -17.10 14.31
N ARG A 158 14.71 -16.28 14.93
CA ARG A 158 14.70 -16.11 16.38
C ARG A 158 14.62 -17.51 17.03
N PRO A 159 15.52 -17.87 17.96
CA PRO A 159 15.36 -19.10 18.72
C PRO A 159 14.18 -18.92 19.67
N GLY A 160 13.08 -19.65 19.45
CA GLY A 160 11.92 -19.67 20.35
C GLY A 160 10.53 -19.67 19.71
N PHE A 161 10.39 -19.53 18.38
CA PHE A 161 9.08 -19.64 17.73
C PHE A 161 8.77 -21.12 17.44
N LYS A 162 8.01 -21.76 18.34
CA LYS A 162 7.40 -23.08 18.10
C LYS A 162 6.02 -22.89 17.44
N PRO A 163 5.83 -23.28 16.17
CA PRO A 163 4.54 -23.20 15.51
C PRO A 163 3.75 -24.49 15.79
N ASP A 164 3.31 -24.67 17.04
CA ASP A 164 2.59 -25.89 17.43
C ASP A 164 1.05 -25.72 17.37
N HIS A 165 0.56 -24.56 16.90
CA HIS A 165 -0.87 -24.32 16.64
C HIS A 165 -1.09 -23.77 15.22
N PRO A 166 -2.00 -24.37 14.43
CA PRO A 166 -2.16 -24.04 13.00
C PRO A 166 -2.83 -22.68 12.73
N ASP A 167 -3.45 -22.04 13.72
CA ASP A 167 -4.26 -20.84 13.53
C ASP A 167 -3.85 -19.72 14.49
N TYR A 168 -2.88 -18.89 14.09
CA TYR A 168 -2.56 -17.67 14.80
C TYR A 168 -2.99 -16.47 13.96
N CYS A 169 -3.90 -15.67 14.53
CA CYS A 169 -4.40 -14.42 13.95
C CYS A 169 -3.37 -13.33 14.31
N ILE A 170 -2.59 -12.88 13.33
CA ILE A 170 -1.55 -11.85 13.50
C ILE A 170 -2.18 -10.48 13.28
N THR A 171 -1.80 -9.51 14.12
CA THR A 171 -2.14 -8.10 13.94
C THR A 171 -1.01 -7.38 13.22
N PHE A 172 -1.33 -6.70 12.12
CA PHE A 172 -0.44 -5.76 11.46
C PHE A 172 -0.79 -4.33 11.90
N TYR A 173 0.22 -3.59 12.35
CA TYR A 173 0.15 -2.17 12.70
C TYR A 173 0.86 -1.33 11.64
N SER A 174 0.43 -0.08 11.45
CA SER A 174 1.23 0.89 10.71
C SER A 174 2.44 1.31 11.55
N GLU A 175 3.50 1.82 10.92
CA GLU A 175 4.76 2.17 11.62
C GLU A 175 4.57 3.29 12.66
N SER A 176 3.58 4.18 12.47
CA SER A 176 3.18 5.16 13.48
C SER A 176 2.48 4.51 14.68
N ASP A 177 1.61 3.52 14.43
CA ASP A 177 0.82 2.86 15.49
C ASP A 177 1.67 1.85 16.29
N ALA A 178 2.74 1.33 15.68
CA ALA A 178 3.69 0.44 16.34
C ALA A 178 4.46 1.16 17.46
N LEU A 179 4.70 2.47 17.34
CA LEU A 179 5.36 3.27 18.37
C LEU A 179 4.46 3.51 19.59
N ASP A 180 3.16 3.71 19.37
CA ASP A 180 2.17 3.93 20.44
C ASP A 180 1.85 2.63 21.21
N HIS A 181 1.85 1.48 20.52
CA HIS A 181 1.68 0.18 21.18
C HIS A 181 2.90 -0.24 22.03
N VAL A 182 4.11 0.11 21.62
CA VAL A 182 5.32 -0.13 22.46
C VAL A 182 5.34 0.79 23.70
N ALA A 183 4.70 1.96 23.62
CA ALA A 183 4.61 2.89 24.75
C ALA A 183 3.59 2.48 25.82
N THR A 184 2.63 1.60 25.50
CA THR A 184 1.55 1.17 26.41
C THR A 184 1.82 -0.16 27.13
N GLU A 185 2.89 -0.89 26.79
CA GLU A 185 3.34 -2.12 27.47
C GLU A 185 4.50 -1.89 28.49
N ARG A 186 4.63 -0.69 29.05
CA ARG A 186 5.57 -0.41 30.16
C ARG A 186 4.88 -0.14 31.48
#